data_AF-A0A8T6V2G0-F1
#
_entry.id   AF-A0A8T6V2G0-F1
#
_cell.length_a   1.000
_cell.length_b   1.000
_cell.length_c   1.000
_cell.angle_alpha   90.00
_cell.angle_beta   90.00
_cell.angle_gamma   90.00
#
_symmetry.space_group_name_H-M   'P 1'
#
loop_
_entity.id
_entity.type
_entity.pdbx_description
1 polymer ?
#
loop_
_entity_poly.entity_id
_entity_poly.type
_entity_poly.pdbx_seq_one_letter_code
_entity_poly.pdbx_strand_id
1 'polypeptide(L)' 'MVYCTKCGAKNADDAVVCVKCGVALGRVSAPPWSRERRRGEEECFG' A
#
# COMPACT_ATOMS: atom_id res chain seq x y z
N MET A 1 13.50 -3.78 -1.14
CA MET A 1 13.22 -4.31 -2.49
C MET A 1 11.83 -4.93 -2.50
N VAL A 2 11.06 -4.85 -3.60
CA VAL A 2 9.72 -5.44 -3.68
C VAL A 2 9.68 -6.60 -4.68
N TYR A 3 8.94 -7.65 -4.35
CA TYR A 3 8.73 -8.79 -5.23
C TYR A 3 7.31 -8.77 -5.80
N CYS A 4 7.20 -9.09 -7.08
CA CYS A 4 5.92 -9.19 -7.73
C CYS A 4 5.15 -10.40 -7.20
N THR A 5 3.98 -10.17 -6.62
CA THR A 5 3.08 -11.23 -6.13
C THR A 5 2.52 -12.12 -7.24
N LYS A 6 2.48 -11.61 -8.48
CA LYS A 6 2.00 -12.36 -9.65
C LYS A 6 3.06 -13.29 -10.26
N CYS A 7 4.30 -12.82 -10.39
CA CYS A 7 5.33 -13.53 -11.18
C CYS A 7 6.67 -13.77 -10.47
N GLY A 8 6.82 -13.31 -9.22
CA GLY A 8 8.04 -13.49 -8.43
C GLY A 8 9.24 -12.64 -8.84
N ALA A 9 9.11 -11.77 -9.84
CA ALA A 9 10.20 -10.89 -10.27
C ALA A 9 10.59 -9.91 -9.15
N LYS A 10 11.89 -9.68 -9.01
CA LYS A 10 12.46 -8.66 -8.12
C LYS A 10 12.38 -7.29 -8.80
N ASN A 11 11.86 -6.29 -8.09
CA ASN A 11 11.72 -4.92 -8.56
C ASN A 11 12.28 -3.95 -7.50
N ALA A 12 12.57 -2.72 -7.92
CA ALA A 12 12.99 -1.64 -7.01
C ALA A 12 11.87 -1.27 -6.02
N ASP A 13 12.22 -0.78 -4.83
CA ASP A 13 11.26 -0.41 -3.77
C ASP A 13 10.26 0.66 -4.20
N ASP A 14 10.67 1.51 -5.13
CA ASP A 14 9.89 2.59 -5.72
C ASP A 14 9.16 2.18 -7.01
N ALA A 15 9.26 0.92 -7.44
CA ALA A 15 8.56 0.45 -8.63
C ALA A 15 7.04 0.42 -8.38
N VAL A 16 6.28 1.18 -9.17
CA VAL A 16 4.79 1.10 -9.18
C VAL A 16 4.31 -0.12 -9.94
N VAL A 17 5.09 -0.57 -10.93
CA VAL A 17 4.71 -1.60 -11.90
C VAL A 17 5.85 -2.59 -12.04
N CYS A 18 5.51 -3.86 -12.14
CA CYS A 18 6.49 -4.91 -12.33
C CYS A 18 7.12 -4.83 -13.73
N VAL A 19 8.46 -4.78 -13.77
CA VAL A 19 9.23 -4.70 -15.02
C VAL A 19 9.08 -5.93 -15.91
N LYS A 20 8.66 -7.07 -15.34
CA LYS A 20 8.56 -8.34 -16.06
C LYS A 20 7.17 -8.60 -16.61
N CYS A 21 6.11 -8.28 -15.87
CA CYS A 21 4.74 -8.69 -16.22
C CYS A 21 3.73 -7.54 -16.25
N GLY A 22 4.14 -6.31 -15.95
CA GLY A 22 3.28 -5.12 -16.04
C GLY A 22 2.20 -4.98 -14.96
N VAL A 23 2.17 -5.86 -13.95
CA VAL A 23 1.20 -5.74 -12.86
C VAL A 23 1.60 -4.62 -11.89
N ALA A 24 0.63 -3.92 -11.33
CA ALA A 24 0.86 -2.94 -10.28
C ALA A 24 1.44 -3.62 -9.03
N LEU A 25 2.53 -3.07 -8.53
CA LEU A 25 3.15 -3.41 -7.25
C LEU A 25 2.57 -2.43 -6.24
N GLY A 26 1.65 -2.90 -5.39
CA GLY A 26 0.95 -2.06 -4.43
C GLY A 26 1.96 -1.35 -3.52
N ARG A 27 2.17 -0.05 -3.73
CA ARG A 27 2.94 0.78 -2.82
C ARG A 27 2.15 0.89 -1.52
N VAL A 28 2.55 0.13 -0.51
CA VAL A 28 2.07 0.34 0.87
C VAL A 28 2.83 1.54 1.44
N SER A 29 2.55 2.71 0.89
CA SER A 29 2.86 4.00 1.50
C SER A 29 1.58 4.60 2.06
N ALA A 30 0.64 3.77 2.52
CA ALA A 30 -0.45 4.24 3.35
C ALA A 30 0.14 4.44 4.76
N PRO A 31 0.32 5.69 5.20
CA PRO A 31 0.84 5.92 6.54
C PRO A 31 -0.16 5.36 7.57
N PRO A 32 0.29 4.91 8.75
CA PRO A 32 -0.57 4.24 9.73
C PRO A 32 -1.72 5.12 10.26
N TRP A 33 -1.70 6.43 10.02
CA TRP A 33 -2.71 7.38 10.51
C TRP A 33 -3.99 7.49 9.66
N SER A 34 -4.06 6.91 8.46
CA SER A 34 -5.31 6.95 7.67
C SER A 34 -6.44 6.08 8.26
N ARG A 35 -6.17 5.34 9.34
CA ARG A 35 -7.18 4.62 10.13
C ARG A 35 -7.66 5.39 11.37
N GLU A 36 -6.94 6.45 11.80
CA GLU A 36 -7.23 7.22 13.02
C GLU A 36 -8.43 8.17 12.87
N ARG A 37 -8.83 8.53 11.64
CA ARG A 37 -10.00 9.40 11.40
C ARG A 37 -11.35 8.73 11.63
N ARG A 38 -11.42 7.40 11.85
CA ARG A 38 -12.69 6.73 12.20
C ARG A 38 -12.97 6.64 13.70
N ARG A 39 -12.01 6.96 14.58
CA ARG A 39 -12.24 6.83 16.03
C ARG A 39 -12.65 8.14 16.71
N GLY A 40 -12.44 9.29 16.08
CA GLY A 40 -12.78 10.60 16.64
C GLY A 40 -14.20 11.09 16.35
N GLU A 41 -14.95 10.45 15.44
CA GLU A 41 -16.32 10.89 15.09
C GLU A 41 -17.43 10.16 15.89
N GLU A 42 -17.08 9.11 16.65
CA GLU A 42 -18.06 8.36 17.46
C GLU A 42 -18.14 8.85 18.92
N GLU A 43 -17.29 9.80 19.34
CA GLU A 43 -17.37 10.45 20.66
C GLU A 43 -18.15 11.78 20.60
N CYS A 44 -19.38 11.72 20.06
CA CYS A 44 -20.38 12.76 20.25
C CYS A 44 -21.67 12.14 20.79
N PHE A 45 -21.68 11.86 22.09
CA PHE A 45 -22.91 11.76 22.88
C PHE A 45 -22.74 12.67 24.10
N GLY A 46 -23.24 13.89 23.94
CA GLY A 46 -23.58 14.77 25.06
C GLY A 46 -24.81 14.28 25.81
#